data_AF-A0A7C2MVB3-F1
#
_entry.id   AF-A0A7C2MVB3-F1
#
_cell.length_a   1.000
_cell.length_b   1.000
_cell.length_c   1.000
_cell.angle_alpha   90.00
_cell.angle_beta   90.00
_cell.angle_gamma   90.00
#
_symmetry.space_group_name_H-M   'P 1'
#
loop_
_entity.id
_entity.type
_entity.pdbx_description
1 polymer ?
#
loop_
_entity_poly.entity_id
_entity_poly.type
_entity_poly.pdbx_seq_one_letter_code
_entity_poly.pdbx_strand_id
1 'polypeptide(L)'
;GVVLDKSSSRTDWAQRPLTPEQYRYALDDVRYLPEAYALLDEQLKTLGRADWMREDCAAQLDPARWTVDPLEAWRRVKGWQRVPKSGFARLRQLAAWREQRAQALDRPRRWILDDESLLRMVNRPPRTLKALQHGETLPAQLFPEAEAIMDALALAEHDPSPMPPAWKALQGDERERFARMLEVLDACAQTLNLPASLLLNRSELERLAREPAALEALQGWRVGVCGEALTAVL
;
A
#
# COMPACT_ATOMS: atom_id res chain seq x y z
N GLY A 1 9.84 -31.53 -9.58
CA GLY A 1 8.96 -30.93 -8.56
C GLY A 1 7.53 -31.37 -8.79
N VAL A 2 6.64 -31.14 -7.81
CA VAL A 2 5.20 -31.41 -7.90
C VAL A 2 4.52 -30.25 -8.64
N VAL A 3 3.56 -30.56 -9.53
CA VAL A 3 2.75 -29.54 -10.22
C VAL A 3 1.41 -29.43 -9.52
N LEU A 4 1.12 -28.26 -8.95
CA LEU A 4 -0.14 -27.98 -8.26
C LEU A 4 -1.17 -27.40 -9.23
N ASP A 5 -2.43 -27.79 -9.03
CA ASP A 5 -3.57 -27.25 -9.76
C ASP A 5 -3.99 -25.89 -9.18
N LYS A 6 -4.31 -24.92 -10.05
CA LYS A 6 -4.75 -23.56 -9.66
C LYS A 6 -6.26 -23.44 -9.49
N SER A 7 -6.99 -24.55 -9.66
CA SER A 7 -8.43 -24.61 -9.90
C SER A 7 -9.34 -24.08 -8.78
N SER A 8 -8.85 -23.79 -7.57
CA SER A 8 -9.70 -23.32 -6.45
C SER A 8 -9.29 -22.00 -5.79
N SER A 9 -8.32 -21.27 -6.36
CA SER A 9 -7.81 -20.00 -5.79
C SER A 9 -8.87 -18.88 -5.67
N ARG A 10 -9.98 -18.96 -6.42
CA ARG A 10 -11.07 -17.97 -6.45
C ARG A 10 -12.45 -18.61 -6.24
N THR A 11 -12.57 -19.46 -5.22
CA THR A 11 -13.85 -20.05 -4.79
C THR A 11 -14.38 -19.33 -3.55
N ASP A 12 -15.68 -19.48 -3.27
CA ASP A 12 -16.27 -18.98 -2.02
C ASP A 12 -15.83 -19.87 -0.85
N TRP A 13 -14.85 -19.40 -0.08
CA TRP A 13 -14.33 -20.08 1.11
C TRP A 13 -15.23 -19.97 2.34
N ALA A 14 -16.30 -19.16 2.29
CA ALA A 14 -17.30 -19.07 3.34
C ALA A 14 -18.40 -20.14 3.17
N GLN A 15 -18.61 -20.65 1.95
CA GLN A 15 -19.60 -21.68 1.67
C GLN A 15 -19.35 -22.97 2.48
N ARG A 16 -20.41 -23.58 3.00
CA ARG A 16 -20.34 -24.87 3.68
C ARG A 16 -21.39 -25.86 3.16
N PRO A 17 -21.05 -27.16 3.07
CA PRO A 17 -19.71 -27.75 3.32
C PRO A 17 -18.70 -27.35 2.24
N LEU A 18 -17.40 -27.45 2.54
CA LEU A 18 -16.36 -27.26 1.54
C LEU A 18 -16.40 -28.41 0.52
N THR A 19 -16.10 -28.11 -0.75
CA THR A 19 -16.01 -29.16 -1.77
C THR A 19 -14.71 -29.97 -1.62
N PRO A 20 -14.66 -31.22 -2.13
CA PRO A 20 -13.42 -32.00 -2.14
C PRO A 20 -12.24 -31.28 -2.81
N GLU A 21 -12.50 -30.47 -3.83
CA GLU A 21 -11.50 -29.67 -4.53
C GLU A 21 -10.93 -28.57 -3.64
N GLN A 22 -11.79 -27.87 -2.88
CA GLN A 22 -11.37 -26.85 -1.90
C GLN A 22 -10.52 -27.48 -0.79
N TYR A 23 -10.91 -28.65 -0.28
CA TYR A 23 -10.11 -29.38 0.71
C TYR A 23 -8.72 -29.72 0.21
N ARG A 24 -8.63 -30.30 -1.01
CA ARG A 24 -7.35 -30.67 -1.60
C ARG A 24 -6.47 -29.46 -1.86
N TYR A 25 -7.05 -28.38 -2.39
CA TYR A 25 -6.35 -27.13 -2.63
C TYR A 25 -5.77 -26.55 -1.32
N ALA A 26 -6.58 -26.45 -0.26
CA ALA A 26 -6.14 -25.93 1.03
C ALA A 26 -5.04 -26.79 1.67
N LEU A 27 -5.10 -28.12 1.50
CA LEU A 27 -4.05 -29.03 1.96
C LEU A 27 -2.75 -28.84 1.17
N ASP A 28 -2.84 -28.70 -0.15
CA ASP A 28 -1.69 -28.52 -1.03
C ASP A 28 -0.96 -27.19 -0.77
N ASP A 29 -1.66 -26.14 -0.34
CA ASP A 29 -1.07 -24.85 0.06
C ASP A 29 -0.13 -24.95 1.27
N VAL A 30 -0.25 -26.00 2.10
CA VAL A 30 0.55 -26.13 3.34
C VAL A 30 1.45 -27.37 3.39
N ARG A 31 1.05 -28.48 2.78
CA ARG A 31 1.74 -29.78 2.95
C ARG A 31 3.18 -29.78 2.40
N TYR A 32 3.47 -28.95 1.41
CA TYR A 32 4.79 -28.87 0.77
C TYR A 32 5.66 -27.75 1.35
N LEU A 33 5.11 -26.84 2.18
CA LEU A 33 5.84 -25.72 2.74
C LEU A 33 7.02 -26.14 3.65
N PRO A 34 6.93 -27.19 4.50
CA PRO A 34 8.06 -27.60 5.33
C PRO A 34 9.28 -28.06 4.52
N GLU A 35 9.05 -28.84 3.46
CA GLU A 35 10.13 -29.30 2.56
C GLU A 35 10.72 -28.12 1.78
N ALA A 36 9.87 -27.25 1.24
CA ALA A 36 10.30 -26.03 0.57
C ALA A 36 11.12 -25.13 1.51
N TYR A 37 10.68 -24.96 2.76
CA TYR A 37 11.38 -24.19 3.78
C TYR A 37 12.78 -24.76 4.04
N ALA A 38 12.91 -26.07 4.28
CA ALA A 38 14.20 -26.69 4.56
C ALA A 38 15.18 -26.50 3.38
N LEU A 39 14.70 -26.66 2.14
CA LEU A 39 15.53 -26.45 0.94
C LEU A 39 15.95 -25.00 0.76
N LEU A 40 15.05 -24.04 1.02
CA LEU A 40 15.35 -22.61 0.91
C LEU A 40 16.27 -22.12 2.03
N ASP A 41 16.08 -22.61 3.25
CA ASP A 41 16.90 -22.26 4.42
C ASP A 41 18.35 -22.72 4.24
N GLU A 42 18.59 -23.94 3.75
CA GLU A 42 19.94 -24.42 3.43
C GLU A 42 20.61 -23.61 2.31
N GLN A 43 19.85 -23.21 1.27
CA GLN A 43 20.36 -22.32 0.23
C GLN A 43 20.74 -20.95 0.78
N LEU A 44 19.89 -20.38 1.65
CA LEU A 44 20.16 -19.08 2.29
C LEU A 44 21.36 -19.14 3.21
N LYS A 45 21.54 -20.21 3.99
CA LYS A 45 22.74 -20.43 4.81
C LYS A 45 24.00 -20.53 3.96
N THR A 46 23.95 -21.30 2.88
CA THR A 46 25.07 -21.45 1.94
C THR A 46 25.48 -20.11 1.33
N LEU A 47 24.51 -19.24 1.06
CA LEU A 47 24.74 -17.88 0.53
C LEU A 47 25.09 -16.84 1.62
N GLY A 48 25.05 -17.19 2.90
CA GLY A 48 25.22 -16.24 4.01
C GLY A 48 24.08 -15.24 4.18
N ARG A 49 22.86 -15.58 3.73
CA ARG A 49 21.68 -14.69 3.66
C ARG A 49 20.56 -15.08 4.62
N ALA A 50 20.79 -16.03 5.52
CA ALA A 50 19.77 -16.47 6.49
C ALA A 50 19.30 -15.32 7.41
N ASP A 51 20.20 -14.42 7.79
CA ASP A 51 19.85 -13.21 8.55
C ASP A 51 18.94 -12.25 7.78
N TRP A 52 19.13 -12.12 6.45
CA TRP A 52 18.31 -11.23 5.62
C TRP A 52 16.85 -11.68 5.60
N MET A 53 16.63 -12.99 5.46
CA MET A 53 15.30 -13.58 5.52
C MET A 53 14.66 -13.38 6.90
N ARG A 54 15.42 -13.63 7.98
CA ARG A 54 14.92 -13.45 9.36
C ARG A 54 14.52 -12.00 9.61
N GLU A 55 15.31 -11.05 9.15
CA GLU A 55 15.00 -9.62 9.25
C GLU A 55 13.72 -9.26 8.49
N ASP A 56 13.62 -9.67 7.21
CA ASP A 56 12.44 -9.39 6.39
C ASP A 56 11.18 -10.03 6.97
N CYS A 57 11.26 -11.25 7.50
CA CYS A 57 10.16 -11.92 8.20
C CYS A 57 9.79 -11.19 9.49
N ALA A 58 10.76 -10.80 10.32
CA ALA A 58 10.51 -10.07 11.56
C ALA A 58 9.79 -8.75 11.30
N ALA A 59 10.16 -8.04 10.23
CA ALA A 59 9.45 -6.83 9.81
C ALA A 59 7.98 -7.11 9.49
N GLN A 60 7.61 -8.27 8.93
CA GLN A 60 6.19 -8.60 8.67
C GLN A 60 5.38 -8.94 9.93
N LEU A 61 6.03 -9.22 11.05
CA LEU A 61 5.37 -9.55 12.31
C LEU A 61 4.88 -8.31 13.07
N ASP A 62 5.31 -7.10 12.69
CA ASP A 62 4.86 -5.85 13.31
C ASP A 62 3.40 -5.54 12.90
N PRO A 63 2.43 -5.59 13.85
CA PRO A 63 1.03 -5.28 13.56
C PRO A 63 0.81 -3.84 13.06
N ALA A 64 1.71 -2.91 13.41
CA ALA A 64 1.62 -1.52 12.98
C ALA A 64 1.75 -1.39 11.45
N ARG A 65 2.43 -2.34 10.77
CA ARG A 65 2.54 -2.36 9.30
C ARG A 65 1.23 -2.72 8.59
N TRP A 66 0.34 -3.42 9.29
CA TRP A 66 -0.93 -3.87 8.75
C TRP A 66 -2.11 -3.00 9.20
N THR A 67 -1.92 -2.27 10.30
CA THR A 67 -2.91 -1.32 10.81
C THR A 67 -2.96 -0.11 9.90
N VAL A 68 -4.16 0.20 9.42
CA VAL A 68 -4.40 1.35 8.55
C VAL A 68 -4.99 2.44 9.42
N ASP A 69 -4.25 3.52 9.62
CA ASP A 69 -4.84 4.77 10.11
C ASP A 69 -5.94 5.20 9.12
N PRO A 70 -7.21 5.30 9.54
CA PRO A 70 -8.29 5.77 8.67
C PRO A 70 -7.95 7.11 7.99
N LEU A 71 -7.23 8.01 8.67
CA LEU A 71 -6.82 9.30 8.11
C LEU A 71 -5.72 9.19 7.05
N GLU A 72 -5.12 8.02 6.85
CA GLU A 72 -4.20 7.73 5.75
C GLU A 72 -4.85 6.90 4.63
N ALA A 73 -6.12 6.52 4.77
CA ALA A 73 -6.86 5.73 3.78
C ALA A 73 -6.99 6.45 2.42
N TRP A 74 -6.82 7.77 2.39
CA TRP A 74 -6.80 8.57 1.14
C TRP A 74 -5.73 8.10 0.15
N ARG A 75 -4.62 7.53 0.62
CA ARG A 75 -3.54 6.99 -0.25
C ARG A 75 -4.05 5.88 -1.19
N ARG A 76 -5.12 5.20 -0.79
CA ARG A 76 -5.74 4.10 -1.54
C ARG A 76 -6.86 4.55 -2.49
N VAL A 77 -7.21 5.84 -2.49
CA VAL A 77 -8.22 6.43 -3.38
C VAL A 77 -7.59 6.64 -4.75
N LYS A 78 -8.04 5.92 -5.78
CA LYS A 78 -7.51 6.12 -7.14
C LYS A 78 -7.82 7.53 -7.62
N GLY A 79 -6.78 8.29 -8.01
CA GLY A 79 -6.92 9.65 -8.53
C GLY A 79 -6.78 10.77 -7.49
N TRP A 80 -6.44 10.43 -6.24
CA TRP A 80 -6.19 11.41 -5.18
C TRP A 80 -5.15 12.48 -5.57
N GLN A 81 -4.19 12.14 -6.44
CA GLN A 81 -3.15 13.07 -6.91
C GLN A 81 -3.70 14.28 -7.67
N ARG A 82 -4.93 14.19 -8.19
CA ARG A 82 -5.61 15.27 -8.92
C ARG A 82 -6.40 16.21 -8.00
N VAL A 83 -6.50 15.88 -6.71
CA VAL A 83 -7.21 16.70 -5.72
C VAL A 83 -6.40 17.98 -5.47
N PRO A 84 -7.00 19.17 -5.60
CA PRO A 84 -6.33 20.41 -5.28
C PRO A 84 -6.03 20.47 -3.78
N LYS A 85 -5.01 21.26 -3.37
CA LYS A 85 -4.65 21.43 -1.95
C LYS A 85 -5.85 21.78 -1.07
N SER A 86 -6.75 22.63 -1.56
CA SER A 86 -7.98 23.05 -0.87
C SER A 86 -9.01 21.92 -0.65
N GLY A 87 -8.86 20.78 -1.33
CA GLY A 87 -9.71 19.60 -1.17
C GLY A 87 -9.06 18.46 -0.40
N PHE A 88 -7.79 18.59 -0.02
CA PHE A 88 -7.06 17.47 0.60
C PHE A 88 -7.62 17.09 1.98
N ALA A 89 -7.94 18.06 2.83
CA ALA A 89 -8.56 17.80 4.12
C ALA A 89 -9.90 17.03 3.96
N ARG A 90 -10.74 17.45 3.00
CA ARG A 90 -12.01 16.74 2.69
C ARG A 90 -11.76 15.31 2.24
N LEU A 91 -10.75 15.10 1.39
CA LEU A 91 -10.36 13.76 0.95
C LEU A 91 -9.92 12.89 2.14
N ARG A 92 -9.11 13.42 3.07
CA ARG A 92 -8.67 12.68 4.27
C ARG A 92 -9.87 12.22 5.10
N GLN A 93 -10.75 13.15 5.45
CA GLN A 93 -11.90 12.86 6.33
C GLN A 93 -12.92 11.93 5.66
N LEU A 94 -13.24 12.15 4.38
CA LEU A 94 -14.14 11.26 3.64
C LEU A 94 -13.55 9.85 3.45
N ALA A 95 -12.24 9.74 3.20
CA ALA A 95 -11.57 8.45 3.10
C ALA A 95 -11.54 7.72 4.44
N ALA A 96 -11.35 8.45 5.55
CA ALA A 96 -11.40 7.91 6.91
C ALA A 96 -12.79 7.38 7.26
N TRP A 97 -13.84 8.17 7.04
CA TRP A 97 -15.23 7.73 7.21
C TRP A 97 -15.51 6.45 6.39
N ARG A 98 -15.10 6.44 5.11
CA ARG A 98 -15.29 5.28 4.24
C ARG A 98 -14.57 4.04 4.75
N GLU A 99 -13.34 4.17 5.23
CA GLU A 99 -12.56 3.04 5.76
C GLU A 99 -13.19 2.51 7.06
N GLN A 100 -13.59 3.38 7.98
CA GLN A 100 -14.28 3.00 9.21
C GLN A 100 -15.60 2.29 8.93
N ARG A 101 -16.40 2.81 7.97
CA ARG A 101 -17.67 2.18 7.59
C ARG A 101 -17.46 0.82 6.92
N ALA A 102 -16.44 0.70 6.08
CA ALA A 102 -16.05 -0.55 5.44
C ALA A 102 -15.66 -1.62 6.48
N GLN A 103 -14.88 -1.24 7.49
CA GLN A 103 -14.51 -2.12 8.60
C GLN A 103 -15.72 -2.52 9.44
N ALA A 104 -16.59 -1.56 9.79
CA ALA A 104 -17.78 -1.82 10.61
C ALA A 104 -18.80 -2.76 9.92
N LEU A 105 -18.86 -2.73 8.59
CA LEU A 105 -19.77 -3.57 7.80
C LEU A 105 -19.11 -4.85 7.26
N ASP A 106 -17.82 -5.04 7.50
CA ASP A 106 -17.00 -6.09 6.89
C ASP A 106 -17.19 -6.17 5.36
N ARG A 107 -17.01 -5.02 4.69
CA ARG A 107 -17.19 -4.89 3.24
C ARG A 107 -16.01 -4.18 2.58
N PRO A 108 -15.70 -4.48 1.31
CA PRO A 108 -14.71 -3.71 0.56
C PRO A 108 -15.07 -2.22 0.51
N ARG A 109 -14.11 -1.33 0.78
CA ARG A 109 -14.32 0.13 0.80
C ARG A 109 -15.03 0.71 -0.43
N ARG A 110 -14.74 0.17 -1.62
CA ARG A 110 -15.38 0.60 -2.88
C ARG A 110 -16.84 0.19 -3.00
N TRP A 111 -17.30 -0.78 -2.20
CA TRP A 111 -18.70 -1.16 -2.12
C TRP A 111 -19.48 -0.25 -1.17
N ILE A 112 -18.79 0.47 -0.28
CA ILE A 112 -19.39 1.55 0.51
C ILE A 112 -19.61 2.76 -0.41
N LEU A 113 -18.53 3.37 -0.88
CA LEU A 113 -18.56 4.51 -1.80
C LEU A 113 -17.40 4.37 -2.79
N ASP A 114 -17.67 4.43 -4.09
CA ASP A 114 -16.63 4.32 -5.10
C ASP A 114 -15.69 5.55 -5.10
N ASP A 115 -14.50 5.39 -5.70
CA ASP A 115 -13.48 6.45 -5.70
C ASP A 115 -13.95 7.70 -6.50
N GLU A 116 -14.77 7.53 -7.53
CA GLU A 116 -15.24 8.64 -8.37
C GLU A 116 -16.24 9.51 -7.63
N SER A 117 -17.23 8.90 -6.98
CA SER A 117 -18.24 9.60 -6.16
C SER A 117 -17.59 10.30 -4.97
N LEU A 118 -16.61 9.67 -4.31
CA LEU A 118 -15.83 10.29 -3.24
C LEU A 118 -15.10 11.54 -3.74
N LEU A 119 -14.36 11.43 -4.87
CA LEU A 119 -13.63 12.56 -5.44
C LEU A 119 -14.56 13.67 -5.95
N ARG A 120 -15.74 13.32 -6.46
CA ARG A 120 -16.77 14.29 -6.86
C ARG A 120 -17.22 15.12 -5.65
N MET A 121 -17.45 14.48 -4.52
CA MET A 121 -17.82 15.14 -3.25
C MET A 121 -16.69 16.04 -2.72
N VAL A 122 -15.43 15.61 -2.85
CA VAL A 122 -14.27 16.45 -2.49
C VAL A 122 -14.22 17.74 -3.31
N ASN A 123 -14.49 17.63 -4.62
CA ASN A 123 -14.42 18.75 -5.57
C ASN A 123 -15.66 19.66 -5.53
N ARG A 124 -16.83 19.10 -5.24
CA ARG A 124 -18.11 19.81 -5.13
C ARG A 124 -18.77 19.46 -3.79
N PRO A 125 -18.25 19.98 -2.66
CA PRO A 125 -18.75 19.62 -1.35
C PRO A 125 -20.19 20.10 -1.17
N PRO A 126 -21.12 19.21 -0.78
CA PRO A 126 -22.48 19.61 -0.46
C PRO A 126 -22.50 20.49 0.79
N ARG A 127 -23.40 21.48 0.81
CA ARG A 127 -23.58 22.40 1.94
C ARG A 127 -24.75 22.04 2.84
N THR A 128 -25.61 21.11 2.40
CA THR A 128 -26.80 20.68 3.11
C THR A 128 -27.05 19.20 2.87
N LEU A 129 -27.75 18.54 3.81
CA LEU A 129 -28.19 17.15 3.66
C LEU A 129 -29.01 16.94 2.38
N LYS A 130 -29.91 17.90 2.07
CA LYS A 130 -30.73 17.84 0.85
C LYS A 130 -29.86 17.87 -0.41
N ALA A 131 -28.83 18.74 -0.45
CA ALA A 131 -27.91 18.82 -1.58
C ALA A 131 -27.05 17.55 -1.71
N LEU A 132 -26.64 16.93 -0.60
CA LEU A 132 -25.91 15.67 -0.60
C LEU A 132 -26.77 14.52 -1.20
N GLN A 133 -28.02 14.40 -0.77
CA GLN A 133 -28.91 13.31 -1.19
C GLN A 133 -29.45 13.49 -2.63
N HIS A 134 -29.75 14.72 -3.05
CA HIS A 134 -30.40 14.99 -4.35
C HIS A 134 -29.45 15.48 -5.44
N GLY A 135 -28.20 15.80 -5.10
CA GLY A 135 -27.22 16.40 -6.02
C GLY A 135 -26.38 15.41 -6.83
N GLU A 136 -26.90 14.22 -7.16
CA GLU A 136 -26.20 13.17 -7.95
C GLU A 136 -24.83 12.72 -7.40
N THR A 137 -24.57 12.97 -6.11
CA THR A 137 -23.26 12.74 -5.48
C THR A 137 -23.31 11.57 -4.49
N LEU A 138 -24.48 11.28 -3.92
CA LEU A 138 -24.67 10.19 -2.98
C LEU A 138 -25.68 9.15 -3.53
N PRO A 139 -25.28 7.88 -3.70
CA PRO A 139 -26.21 6.81 -4.00
C PRO A 139 -27.31 6.66 -2.94
N ALA A 140 -28.54 6.32 -3.35
CA ALA A 140 -29.70 6.25 -2.46
C ALA A 140 -29.50 5.30 -1.27
N GLN A 141 -28.77 4.19 -1.47
CA GLN A 141 -28.44 3.25 -0.40
C GLN A 141 -27.58 3.84 0.73
N LEU A 142 -26.93 4.99 0.49
CA LEU A 142 -26.14 5.71 1.48
C LEU A 142 -26.88 6.90 2.11
N PHE A 143 -28.15 7.14 1.78
CA PHE A 143 -28.92 8.21 2.42
C PHE A 143 -28.96 8.11 3.96
N PRO A 144 -29.00 6.91 4.58
CA PRO A 144 -28.88 6.79 6.04
C PRO A 144 -27.52 7.26 6.61
N GLU A 145 -26.48 7.32 5.77
CA GLU A 145 -25.13 7.77 6.15
C GLU A 145 -24.91 9.27 5.90
N ALA A 146 -25.93 9.98 5.39
CA ALA A 146 -25.78 11.37 4.95
C ALA A 146 -25.29 12.31 6.06
N GLU A 147 -25.74 12.11 7.30
CA GLU A 147 -25.28 12.87 8.46
C GLU A 147 -23.81 12.61 8.75
N ALA A 148 -23.38 11.34 8.85
CA ALA A 148 -21.99 10.98 9.08
C ALA A 148 -21.03 11.51 7.99
N ILE A 149 -21.49 11.58 6.75
CA ILE A 149 -20.74 12.16 5.63
C ILE A 149 -20.63 13.68 5.78
N MET A 150 -21.70 14.37 6.17
CA MET A 150 -21.67 15.80 6.44
C MET A 150 -20.75 16.12 7.62
N ASP A 151 -20.76 15.29 8.67
CA ASP A 151 -19.86 15.43 9.82
C ASP A 151 -18.39 15.27 9.40
N ALA A 152 -18.07 14.28 8.56
CA ALA A 152 -16.73 14.12 8.01
C ALA A 152 -16.29 15.35 7.18
N LEU A 153 -17.20 15.95 6.41
CA LEU A 153 -16.93 17.19 5.68
C LEU A 153 -16.69 18.38 6.61
N ALA A 154 -17.42 18.48 7.72
CA ALA A 154 -17.25 19.54 8.72
C ALA A 154 -15.91 19.39 9.48
N LEU A 155 -15.50 18.16 9.79
CA LEU A 155 -14.18 17.88 10.40
C LEU A 155 -13.02 18.34 9.50
N ALA A 156 -13.22 18.37 8.18
CA ALA A 156 -12.19 18.80 7.25
C ALA A 156 -11.84 20.30 7.38
N GLU A 157 -12.72 21.12 7.96
CA GLU A 157 -12.43 22.54 8.23
C GLU A 157 -11.38 22.72 9.32
N HIS A 158 -11.22 21.71 10.18
CA HIS A 158 -10.33 21.73 11.34
C HIS A 158 -9.12 20.81 11.16
N ASP A 159 -8.93 20.20 10.00
CA ASP A 159 -7.80 19.32 9.71
C ASP A 159 -6.60 20.14 9.22
N PRO A 160 -5.55 20.33 10.04
CA PRO A 160 -4.38 21.13 9.65
C PRO A 160 -3.40 20.34 8.77
N SER A 161 -3.69 19.06 8.47
CA SER A 161 -2.75 18.17 7.81
C SER A 161 -2.38 18.71 6.44
N PRO A 162 -1.09 18.98 6.18
CA PRO A 162 -0.69 19.48 4.89
C PRO A 162 -0.92 18.39 3.85
N MET A 163 -1.33 18.81 2.65
CA MET A 163 -1.24 17.93 1.50
C MET A 163 0.20 17.44 1.38
N PRO A 164 0.44 16.12 1.26
CA PRO A 164 1.79 15.62 1.02
C PRO A 164 2.34 16.33 -0.22
N PRO A 165 3.66 16.54 -0.31
CA PRO A 165 4.25 17.05 -1.52
C PRO A 165 3.68 16.22 -2.68
N ALA A 166 3.03 16.90 -3.64
CA ALA A 166 2.48 16.21 -4.80
C ALA A 166 3.57 15.29 -5.35
N TRP A 167 3.18 14.15 -5.94
CA TRP A 167 4.06 13.40 -6.83
C TRP A 167 4.42 14.32 -8.00
N LYS A 168 5.31 15.28 -7.76
CA LYS A 168 6.01 16.01 -8.78
C LYS A 168 6.83 14.95 -9.48
N ALA A 169 6.92 15.03 -10.80
CA ALA A 169 7.97 14.31 -11.48
C ALA A 169 9.32 14.76 -10.89
N LEU A 170 10.30 13.86 -10.82
CA LEU A 170 11.66 14.25 -10.50
C LEU A 170 12.15 15.25 -11.56
N GLN A 171 12.78 16.34 -11.13
CA GLN A 171 13.27 17.41 -12.02
C GLN A 171 14.76 17.63 -11.82
N GLY A 172 15.45 18.03 -12.90
CA GLY A 172 16.88 18.37 -12.87
C GLY A 172 17.71 17.32 -12.13
N ASP A 173 18.48 17.78 -11.15
CA ASP A 173 19.37 16.97 -10.32
C ASP A 173 18.67 15.79 -9.62
N GLU A 174 17.38 15.90 -9.26
CA GLU A 174 16.64 14.79 -8.65
C GLU A 174 16.52 13.61 -9.62
N ARG A 175 16.29 13.90 -10.92
CA ARG A 175 16.15 12.88 -11.95
C ARG A 175 17.49 12.23 -12.27
N GLU A 176 18.56 13.02 -12.28
CA GLU A 176 19.92 12.51 -12.47
C GLU A 176 20.36 11.63 -11.30
N ARG A 177 20.13 12.06 -10.04
CA ARG A 177 20.38 11.23 -8.85
C ARG A 177 19.61 9.91 -8.92
N PHE A 178 18.33 9.96 -9.28
CA PHE A 178 17.51 8.75 -9.43
C PHE A 178 18.09 7.79 -10.47
N ALA A 179 18.53 8.30 -11.63
CA ALA A 179 19.13 7.47 -12.67
C ALA A 179 20.44 6.81 -12.19
N ARG A 180 21.33 7.57 -11.54
CA ARG A 180 22.58 7.01 -10.98
C ARG A 180 22.32 5.97 -9.90
N MET A 181 21.37 6.22 -9.00
CA MET A 181 20.99 5.23 -7.98
C MET A 181 20.41 3.96 -8.60
N LEU A 182 19.66 4.06 -9.70
CA LEU A 182 19.13 2.88 -10.41
C LEU A 182 20.26 2.02 -10.97
N GLU A 183 21.27 2.65 -11.60
CA GLU A 183 22.45 1.95 -12.12
C GLU A 183 23.23 1.24 -11.01
N VAL A 184 23.44 1.91 -9.87
CA VAL A 184 24.09 1.31 -8.69
C VAL A 184 23.28 0.14 -8.15
N LEU A 185 21.96 0.32 -8.01
CA LEU A 185 21.08 -0.72 -7.48
C LEU A 185 21.05 -1.94 -8.41
N ASP A 186 21.04 -1.73 -9.73
CA ASP A 186 21.09 -2.79 -10.72
C ASP A 186 22.44 -3.53 -10.67
N ALA A 187 23.56 -2.83 -10.50
CA ALA A 187 24.87 -3.47 -10.33
C ALA A 187 24.92 -4.32 -9.06
N CYS A 188 24.45 -3.78 -7.92
CA CYS A 188 24.35 -4.54 -6.67
C CYS A 188 23.43 -5.76 -6.82
N ALA A 189 22.27 -5.58 -7.46
CA ALA A 189 21.30 -6.64 -7.71
C ALA A 189 21.91 -7.78 -8.55
N GLN A 190 22.67 -7.44 -9.59
CA GLN A 190 23.39 -8.42 -10.41
C GLN A 190 24.45 -9.18 -9.60
N THR A 191 25.28 -8.48 -8.82
CA THR A 191 26.29 -9.12 -7.95
C THR A 191 25.65 -10.08 -6.95
N LEU A 192 24.51 -9.69 -6.39
CA LEU A 192 23.78 -10.51 -5.42
C LEU A 192 22.89 -11.57 -6.08
N ASN A 193 22.72 -11.56 -7.40
CA ASN A 193 21.74 -12.39 -8.10
C ASN A 193 20.34 -12.26 -7.49
N LEU A 194 19.90 -11.01 -7.29
CA LEU A 194 18.60 -10.64 -6.74
C LEU A 194 17.88 -9.67 -7.67
N PRO A 195 16.53 -9.58 -7.64
CA PRO A 195 15.82 -8.48 -8.27
C PRO A 195 16.16 -7.15 -7.58
N ALA A 196 16.41 -6.08 -8.35
CA ALA A 196 16.68 -4.75 -7.79
C ALA A 196 15.52 -4.24 -6.92
N SER A 197 14.28 -4.63 -7.24
CA SER A 197 13.08 -4.31 -6.44
C SER A 197 13.08 -4.92 -5.03
N LEU A 198 13.90 -5.95 -4.79
CA LEU A 198 14.08 -6.51 -3.45
C LEU A 198 15.03 -5.64 -2.60
N LEU A 199 15.91 -4.88 -3.24
CA LEU A 199 16.86 -3.98 -2.57
C LEU A 199 16.18 -2.66 -2.20
N LEU A 200 15.64 -1.92 -3.16
CA LEU A 200 14.86 -0.71 -2.94
C LEU A 200 13.74 -0.61 -3.97
N ASN A 201 12.56 -0.22 -3.53
CA ASN A 201 11.43 0.02 -4.43
C ASN A 201 11.51 1.44 -5.03
N ARG A 202 10.73 1.67 -6.10
CA ARG A 202 10.71 2.96 -6.81
C ARG A 202 10.37 4.14 -5.89
N SER A 203 9.42 3.97 -4.96
CA SER A 203 9.02 5.05 -4.05
C SER A 203 10.14 5.42 -3.08
N GLU A 204 10.95 4.46 -2.65
CA GLU A 204 12.12 4.69 -1.80
C GLU A 204 13.22 5.41 -2.58
N LEU A 205 13.50 4.99 -3.82
CA LEU A 205 14.44 5.68 -4.71
C LEU A 205 14.01 7.12 -5.03
N GLU A 206 12.73 7.34 -5.32
CA GLU A 206 12.19 8.68 -5.54
C GLU A 206 12.30 9.54 -4.27
N ARG A 207 12.13 8.96 -3.08
CA ARG A 207 12.34 9.65 -1.80
C ARG A 207 13.81 10.05 -1.63
N LEU A 208 14.74 9.10 -1.81
CA LEU A 208 16.19 9.37 -1.70
C LEU A 208 16.67 10.41 -2.71
N ALA A 209 16.12 10.39 -3.92
CA ALA A 209 16.47 11.36 -4.96
C ALA A 209 16.07 12.79 -4.57
N ARG A 210 15.00 12.95 -3.79
CA ARG A 210 14.53 14.24 -3.28
C ARG A 210 15.23 14.64 -2.00
N GLU A 211 15.46 13.68 -1.11
CA GLU A 211 15.97 13.86 0.23
C GLU A 211 17.12 12.86 0.47
N PRO A 212 18.36 13.17 0.04
CA PRO A 212 19.50 12.27 0.22
C PRO A 212 19.74 11.82 1.66
N ALA A 213 19.46 12.72 2.63
CA ALA A 213 19.55 12.42 4.06
C ALA A 213 18.62 11.27 4.50
N ALA A 214 17.57 10.94 3.74
CA ALA A 214 16.69 9.81 4.05
C ALA A 214 17.39 8.44 3.93
N LEU A 215 18.62 8.38 3.40
CA LEU A 215 19.44 7.18 3.41
C LEU A 215 19.79 6.75 4.84
N GLU A 216 20.01 7.70 5.76
CA GLU A 216 20.32 7.43 7.16
C GLU A 216 19.17 6.74 7.91
N ALA A 217 17.94 6.93 7.43
CA ALA A 217 16.75 6.29 7.96
C ALA A 217 16.53 4.87 7.41
N LEU A 218 17.28 4.46 6.38
CA LEU A 218 17.24 3.07 5.94
C LEU A 218 17.97 2.19 6.95
N GLN A 219 17.41 1.03 7.21
CA GLN A 219 17.95 0.06 8.16
C GLN A 219 18.03 -1.31 7.50
N GLY A 220 18.85 -2.16 8.11
CA GLY A 220 18.90 -3.57 7.77
C GLY A 220 19.90 -3.96 6.70
N TRP A 221 19.80 -5.23 6.29
CA TRP A 221 20.78 -5.84 5.40
C TRP A 221 20.96 -5.10 4.06
N ARG A 222 19.91 -4.47 3.54
CA ARG A 222 19.94 -3.67 2.29
C ARG A 222 20.95 -2.53 2.35
N VAL A 223 21.03 -1.85 3.49
CA VAL A 223 22.03 -0.79 3.71
C VAL A 223 23.42 -1.40 3.82
N GLY A 224 23.54 -2.55 4.47
CA GLY A 224 24.81 -3.27 4.56
C GLY A 224 25.41 -3.67 3.20
N VAL A 225 24.55 -3.92 2.18
CA VAL A 225 25.02 -4.34 0.85
C VAL A 225 25.08 -3.22 -0.20
N CYS A 226 24.24 -2.20 -0.09
CA CYS A 226 24.12 -1.15 -1.10
C CYS A 226 24.35 0.27 -0.55
N GLY A 227 24.43 0.45 0.76
CA GLY A 227 24.43 1.76 1.41
C GLY A 227 25.62 2.64 1.00
N GLU A 228 26.83 2.10 1.03
CA GLU A 228 28.04 2.83 0.61
C GLU A 228 27.97 3.24 -0.87
N ALA A 229 27.55 2.31 -1.73
CA ALA A 229 27.43 2.54 -3.16
C ALA A 229 26.36 3.60 -3.48
N LEU A 230 25.23 3.57 -2.77
CA LEU A 230 24.18 4.59 -2.88
C LEU A 230 24.67 5.95 -2.37
N THR A 231 25.41 5.99 -1.26
CA THR A 231 26.00 7.22 -0.70
C THR A 231 26.92 7.90 -1.70
N ALA A 232 27.68 7.13 -2.47
CA ALA A 232 28.63 7.67 -3.45
C ALA A 232 27.98 8.40 -4.64
N VAL A 233 26.68 8.15 -4.91
CA VAL A 233 25.96 8.69 -6.08
C VAL A 233 24.84 9.67 -5.75
N LEU A 234 24.52 9.81 -4.46
CA LEU A 234 23.59 10.79 -3.91
C LEU A 234 24.20 12.19 -3.89
#